data_AF-A0A9Q0EG61-F1
#
_entry.id   AF-A0A9Q0EG61-F1
#
_cell.length_a   1.000
_cell.length_b   1.000
_cell.length_c   1.000
_cell.angle_alpha   90.00
_cell.angle_beta   90.00
_cell.angle_gamma   90.00
#
_symmetry.space_group_name_H-M   'P 1'
#
loop_
_entity.id
_entity.type
_entity.pdbx_description
1 polymer ?
#
loop_
_entity_poly.entity_id
_entity_poly.type
_entity_poly.pdbx_seq_one_letter_code
_entity_poly.pdbx_strand_id
1 'polypeptide(L)'
;MGVASSRMALNDNKAGMEGLDRDRINKIIMETSKVERMMHELDMRRDLRRVIVHVDMDAFYAAVEMRDCPELKDKPMAVGSMSMLSTSNYHARKFGVRAGMPGFIAKKLCPNLVIVPTNFDKYRAVSTEIREIFAEYDPHVQPMSLDEAYLDFTDHLEQRISWPESLRTHCLRTDTSGTGIAPNTMLAKVCSDKNKPNGQYRLPSNREAVMDFIQNLPVHKVR
;
A
#
# COMPACT_ATOMS: atom_id res chain seq x y z
N MET A 1 -8.74 -20.57 -25.97
CA MET A 1 -8.65 -22.01 -26.27
C MET A 1 -9.21 -22.75 -25.07
N GLY A 2 -10.28 -23.53 -25.28
CA GLY A 2 -11.15 -24.03 -24.21
C GLY A 2 -10.44 -25.01 -23.27
N VAL A 3 -10.68 -24.87 -21.98
CA VAL A 3 -10.30 -25.87 -20.99
C VAL A 3 -11.14 -27.11 -21.28
N ALA A 4 -10.50 -28.15 -21.80
CA ALA A 4 -11.12 -29.44 -22.00
C ALA A 4 -11.68 -29.92 -20.66
N SER A 5 -13.00 -30.15 -20.61
CA SER A 5 -13.67 -30.81 -19.49
C SER A 5 -13.29 -32.29 -19.48
N SER A 6 -12.07 -32.60 -19.06
CA SER A 6 -11.65 -33.98 -18.82
C SER A 6 -12.14 -34.39 -17.43
N ARG A 7 -13.04 -35.39 -17.40
CA ARG A 7 -13.57 -36.13 -16.22
C ARG A 7 -13.04 -35.64 -14.87
N MET A 8 -13.85 -34.87 -14.15
CA MET A 8 -13.54 -34.28 -12.83
C MET A 8 -13.51 -35.31 -11.67
N ALA A 9 -13.37 -36.60 -11.97
CA ALA A 9 -13.39 -37.68 -10.99
C ALA A 9 -12.21 -38.61 -11.24
N LEU A 10 -11.71 -39.21 -10.16
CA LEU A 10 -10.65 -40.20 -10.17
C LEU A 10 -11.04 -41.35 -11.10
N ASN A 11 -10.17 -41.63 -12.07
CA ASN A 11 -10.21 -42.87 -12.84
C ASN A 11 -9.22 -43.84 -12.21
N ASP A 12 -9.73 -44.80 -11.44
CA ASP A 12 -8.95 -45.83 -10.75
C ASP A 12 -9.03 -47.20 -11.43
N ASN A 13 -9.46 -47.24 -12.70
CA ASN A 13 -9.37 -48.44 -13.55
C ASN A 13 -7.92 -48.68 -14.02
N LYS A 14 -6.98 -48.74 -13.08
CA LYS A 14 -5.56 -49.04 -13.29
C LYS A 14 -5.06 -49.91 -12.13
N ALA A 15 -4.17 -50.85 -12.44
CA ALA A 15 -3.56 -51.72 -11.44
C ALA A 15 -2.85 -50.89 -10.35
N GLY A 16 -3.03 -51.28 -9.09
CA GLY A 16 -2.41 -50.62 -7.93
C GLY A 16 -3.17 -49.39 -7.42
N MET A 17 -4.42 -49.19 -7.84
CA MET A 17 -5.32 -48.14 -7.34
C MET A 17 -6.45 -48.69 -6.46
N GLU A 18 -6.36 -49.93 -6.02
CA GLU A 18 -7.31 -50.55 -5.11
C GLU A 18 -7.21 -49.95 -3.69
N GLY A 19 -8.35 -49.78 -3.01
CA GLY A 19 -8.39 -49.31 -1.61
C GLY A 19 -8.19 -47.80 -1.40
N LEU A 20 -8.18 -47.00 -2.46
CA LEU A 20 -8.10 -45.54 -2.37
C LEU A 20 -9.37 -44.92 -1.78
N ASP A 21 -9.21 -43.87 -0.99
CA ASP A 21 -10.29 -43.00 -0.52
C ASP A 21 -10.78 -42.10 -1.68
N ARG A 22 -11.69 -42.66 -2.49
CA ARG A 22 -12.25 -42.00 -3.68
C ARG A 22 -12.92 -40.68 -3.33
N ASP A 23 -13.59 -40.59 -2.18
CA ASP A 23 -14.33 -39.39 -1.78
C ASP A 23 -13.39 -38.24 -1.47
N ARG A 24 -12.33 -38.50 -0.70
CA ARG A 24 -11.29 -37.50 -0.43
C ARG A 24 -10.59 -37.04 -1.71
N ILE A 25 -10.23 -37.97 -2.60
CA ILE A 25 -9.53 -37.65 -3.85
C ILE A 25 -10.42 -36.83 -4.78
N ASN A 26 -11.68 -37.24 -4.99
CA ASN A 26 -12.64 -36.52 -5.81
C ASN A 26 -12.94 -35.13 -5.25
N LYS A 27 -12.99 -34.97 -3.93
CA LYS A 27 -13.14 -33.66 -3.28
C LYS A 27 -11.97 -32.73 -3.63
N ILE A 28 -10.72 -33.20 -3.52
CA ILE A 28 -9.53 -32.42 -3.87
C ILE A 28 -9.53 -32.04 -5.36
N ILE A 29 -9.84 -32.99 -6.26
CA ILE A 29 -9.94 -32.72 -7.70
C ILE A 29 -10.98 -31.63 -7.97
N MET A 30 -12.18 -31.77 -7.39
CA MET A 30 -13.27 -30.82 -7.59
C MET A 30 -12.95 -29.43 -7.03
N GLU A 31 -12.34 -29.35 -5.85
CA GLU A 31 -11.90 -28.09 -5.25
C GLU A 31 -10.80 -27.42 -6.09
N THR A 32 -9.81 -28.17 -6.56
CA THR A 32 -8.74 -27.66 -7.42
C THR A 32 -9.30 -27.10 -8.73
N SER A 33 -10.17 -27.85 -9.42
CA SER A 33 -10.79 -27.37 -10.67
C SER A 33 -11.74 -26.18 -10.46
N LYS A 34 -12.33 -26.02 -9.27
CA LYS A 34 -13.08 -24.79 -8.94
C LYS A 34 -12.14 -23.59 -8.81
N VAL A 35 -11.00 -23.76 -8.14
CA VAL A 35 -9.99 -22.70 -7.98
C VAL A 35 -9.41 -22.32 -9.34
N GLU A 36 -9.03 -23.28 -10.19
CA GLU A 36 -8.50 -23.00 -11.53
C GLU A 36 -9.48 -22.22 -12.41
N ARG A 37 -10.78 -22.58 -12.36
CA ARG A 37 -11.83 -21.82 -13.08
C ARG A 37 -11.93 -20.39 -12.57
N MET A 38 -11.97 -20.20 -11.25
CA MET A 38 -12.00 -18.88 -10.64
C MET A 38 -10.76 -18.06 -11.02
N MET A 39 -9.57 -18.65 -10.98
CA MET A 39 -8.32 -17.99 -11.38
C MET A 39 -8.36 -17.55 -12.84
N HIS A 40 -8.84 -18.42 -13.74
CA HIS A 40 -9.00 -18.09 -15.16
C HIS A 40 -9.98 -16.94 -15.37
N GLU A 41 -11.14 -16.97 -14.70
CA GLU A 41 -12.13 -15.91 -14.77
C GLU A 41 -11.58 -14.56 -14.28
N LEU A 42 -10.81 -14.56 -13.19
CA LEU A 42 -10.16 -13.36 -12.66
C LEU A 42 -9.08 -12.82 -13.61
N ASP A 43 -8.25 -13.70 -14.20
CA ASP A 43 -7.20 -13.26 -15.15
C ASP A 43 -7.82 -12.67 -16.43
N MET A 44 -8.94 -13.24 -16.90
CA MET A 44 -9.68 -12.72 -18.06
C MET A 44 -10.33 -11.35 -17.81
N ARG A 45 -10.66 -11.03 -16.56
CA ARG A 45 -11.26 -9.73 -16.17
C ARG A 45 -10.23 -8.71 -15.69
N ARG A 46 -8.93 -9.04 -15.75
CA ARG A 46 -7.86 -8.15 -15.29
C ARG A 46 -7.84 -6.87 -16.11
N ASP A 47 -8.04 -5.73 -15.44
CA ASP A 47 -7.84 -4.40 -16.03
C ASP A 47 -6.50 -3.82 -15.59
N LEU A 48 -5.68 -3.41 -16.56
CA LEU A 48 -4.39 -2.77 -16.34
C LEU A 48 -4.34 -1.35 -16.94
N ARG A 49 -5.47 -0.81 -17.40
CA ARG A 49 -5.51 0.51 -18.06
C ARG A 49 -5.48 1.66 -17.06
N ARG A 50 -5.94 1.42 -15.82
CA ARG A 50 -6.01 2.45 -14.79
C ARG A 50 -4.61 2.80 -14.26
N VAL A 51 -4.44 4.05 -13.87
CA VAL A 51 -3.24 4.54 -13.17
C VAL A 51 -3.66 4.98 -11.78
N ILE A 52 -3.59 4.06 -10.82
CA ILE A 52 -3.94 4.33 -9.44
C ILE A 52 -2.70 4.83 -8.70
N VAL A 53 -2.87 5.94 -7.99
CA VAL A 53 -1.85 6.55 -7.15
C VAL A 53 -2.30 6.42 -5.70
N HIS A 54 -1.42 5.88 -4.86
CA HIS A 54 -1.57 5.93 -3.41
C HIS A 54 -0.54 6.89 -2.83
N VAL A 55 -0.98 7.88 -2.06
CA VAL A 55 -0.10 8.83 -1.37
C VAL A 55 -0.24 8.61 0.12
N ASP A 56 0.90 8.55 0.81
CA ASP A 56 1.00 8.24 2.24
C ASP A 56 2.07 9.11 2.89
N MET A 57 1.65 10.06 3.72
CA MET A 57 2.57 11.07 4.28
C MET A 57 3.57 10.46 5.26
N ASP A 58 4.83 10.85 5.13
CA ASP A 58 5.92 10.30 5.91
C ASP A 58 5.87 10.72 7.38
N ALA A 59 5.65 9.74 8.26
CA ALA A 59 5.60 9.95 9.70
C ALA A 59 4.70 11.14 10.10
N PHE A 60 3.53 11.25 9.44
CA PHE A 60 2.70 12.46 9.36
C PHE A 60 2.66 13.33 10.63
N TYR A 61 2.12 12.82 11.74
CA TYR A 61 2.01 13.63 12.96
C TYR A 61 3.37 14.10 13.48
N ALA A 62 4.40 13.26 13.45
CA ALA A 62 5.74 13.65 13.87
C ALA A 62 6.36 14.67 12.89
N ALA A 63 6.13 14.53 11.58
CA ALA A 63 6.58 15.50 10.59
C ALA A 63 5.95 16.88 10.81
N VAL A 64 4.66 16.92 11.14
CA VAL A 64 3.96 18.17 11.47
C VAL A 64 4.52 18.80 12.76
N GLU A 65 4.80 18.01 13.80
CA GLU A 65 5.46 18.53 15.01
C GLU A 65 6.89 19.04 14.74
N MET A 66 7.68 18.35 13.93
CA MET A 66 9.04 18.77 13.56
C MET A 66 9.07 20.02 12.67
N ARG A 67 8.01 20.25 11.88
CA ARG A 67 7.85 21.48 11.09
C ARG A 67 7.67 22.68 12.01
N ASP A 68 6.77 22.56 12.99
CA ASP A 68 6.40 23.67 13.87
C ASP A 68 7.41 23.90 15.00
N CYS A 69 8.16 22.87 15.38
CA CYS A 69 9.24 22.93 16.37
C CYS A 69 10.54 22.40 15.76
N PRO A 70 11.34 23.27 15.09
CA PRO A 70 12.56 22.86 14.39
C PRO A 70 13.59 22.15 15.28
N GLU A 71 13.58 22.39 16.59
CA GLU A 71 14.45 21.71 17.56
C GLU A 71 14.24 20.19 17.65
N LEU A 72 13.11 19.68 17.12
CA LEU A 72 12.79 18.25 17.10
C LEU A 72 13.35 17.53 15.87
N LYS A 73 13.76 18.25 14.82
CA LYS A 73 14.15 17.66 13.52
C LYS A 73 15.26 16.62 13.66
N ASP A 74 16.28 16.92 14.47
CA ASP A 74 17.46 16.07 14.64
C ASP A 74 17.38 15.16 15.88
N LYS A 75 16.24 15.12 16.57
CA LYS A 75 16.05 14.33 17.79
C LYS A 75 15.18 13.10 17.54
N PRO A 76 15.42 11.95 18.19
CA PRO A 76 14.45 10.88 18.21
C PRO A 76 13.19 11.38 18.91
N MET A 77 12.06 11.39 18.20
CA MET A 77 10.79 11.86 18.76
C MET A 77 9.60 10.98 18.34
N ALA A 78 8.57 10.96 19.18
CA ALA A 78 7.31 10.28 18.93
C ALA A 78 6.11 11.15 19.35
N VAL A 79 4.97 10.94 18.71
CA VAL A 79 3.71 11.60 19.05
C VAL A 79 2.82 10.63 19.81
N GLY A 80 2.26 11.06 20.93
CA GLY A 80 1.37 10.26 21.77
C GLY A 80 1.56 10.58 23.25
N SER A 81 1.58 9.53 24.07
CA SER A 81 1.78 9.64 25.52
C SER A 81 2.66 8.51 26.05
N MET A 82 2.93 8.51 27.35
CA MET A 82 3.59 7.39 28.02
C MET A 82 2.80 6.08 27.90
N SER A 83 1.48 6.14 27.72
CA SER A 83 0.62 4.97 27.59
C SER A 83 0.63 4.38 26.18
N MET A 84 0.62 5.22 25.14
CA MET A 84 0.56 4.77 23.74
C MET A 84 1.12 5.81 22.78
N LEU A 85 1.91 5.37 21.82
CA LEU A 85 2.42 6.20 20.72
C LEU A 85 1.57 6.04 19.46
N SER A 86 1.16 7.17 18.87
CA SER A 86 0.47 7.22 17.58
C SER A 86 1.43 7.04 16.41
N THR A 87 2.62 7.66 16.47
CA THR A 87 3.68 7.51 15.47
C THR A 87 5.03 7.93 16.02
N SER A 88 6.08 7.71 15.25
CA SER A 88 7.46 8.10 15.56
C SER A 88 8.18 8.60 14.31
N ASN A 89 9.10 9.55 14.48
CA ASN A 89 9.94 10.01 13.37
C ASN A 89 10.98 8.95 12.99
N TYR A 90 11.59 9.12 11.81
CA TYR A 90 12.57 8.16 11.31
C TYR A 90 13.83 8.03 12.20
N HIS A 91 14.20 9.06 12.96
CA HIS A 91 15.28 8.98 13.95
C HIS A 91 14.94 8.00 15.09
N ALA A 92 13.72 8.07 15.64
CA ALA A 92 13.27 7.17 16.70
C ALA A 92 13.05 5.73 16.20
N ARG A 93 12.61 5.55 14.94
CA ARG A 93 12.43 4.22 14.33
C ARG A 93 13.71 3.39 14.29
N LYS A 94 14.90 4.03 14.21
CA LYS A 94 16.20 3.35 14.29
C LYS A 94 16.42 2.60 15.61
N PHE A 95 15.71 3.00 16.67
CA PHE A 95 15.72 2.34 17.98
C PHE A 95 14.58 1.33 18.15
N GLY A 96 13.81 1.05 17.08
CA GLY A 96 12.63 0.18 17.13
C GLY A 96 11.36 0.86 17.64
N VAL A 97 11.39 2.16 17.96
CA VAL A 97 10.20 2.89 18.40
C VAL A 97 9.22 3.05 17.23
N ARG A 98 7.98 2.59 17.40
CA ARG A 98 6.95 2.53 16.34
C ARG A 98 5.56 2.89 16.86
N ALA A 99 4.65 3.19 15.94
CA ALA A 99 3.23 3.32 16.23
C ALA A 99 2.68 2.06 16.93
N GLY A 100 1.72 2.25 17.84
CA GLY A 100 1.11 1.17 18.63
C GLY A 100 2.00 0.64 19.77
N MET A 101 3.15 1.26 20.03
CA MET A 101 4.03 0.93 21.16
C MET A 101 3.68 1.81 22.38
N PRO A 102 3.64 1.26 23.61
CA PRO A 102 3.55 2.07 24.82
C PRO A 102 4.77 2.99 24.99
N GLY A 103 4.53 4.26 25.31
CA GLY A 103 5.59 5.26 25.43
C GLY A 103 6.63 4.94 26.51
N PHE A 104 6.24 4.31 27.62
CA PHE A 104 7.18 3.85 28.65
C PHE A 104 8.14 2.77 28.14
N ILE A 105 7.73 1.91 27.20
CA ILE A 105 8.61 0.94 26.54
C ILE A 105 9.54 1.67 25.58
N ALA A 106 9.00 2.58 24.78
CA ALA A 106 9.77 3.37 23.82
C ALA A 106 10.89 4.17 24.51
N LYS A 107 10.62 4.73 25.69
CA LYS A 107 11.61 5.40 26.55
C LYS A 107 12.72 4.48 27.06
N LYS A 108 12.45 3.19 27.26
CA LYS A 108 13.49 2.22 27.61
C LYS A 108 14.38 1.89 26.41
N LEU A 109 13.79 1.80 25.21
CA LEU A 109 14.53 1.57 23.96
C LEU A 109 15.36 2.79 23.54
N CYS A 110 14.85 4.00 23.81
CA CYS A 110 15.48 5.27 23.49
C CYS A 110 15.30 6.24 24.67
N PRO A 111 16.25 6.28 25.63
CA PRO A 111 16.14 7.14 26.82
C PRO A 111 15.94 8.63 26.48
N ASN A 112 16.60 9.09 25.42
CA ASN A 112 16.56 10.47 24.93
C ASN A 112 15.32 10.78 24.04
N LEU A 113 14.38 9.84 23.90
CA LEU A 113 13.17 10.02 23.08
C LEU A 113 12.35 11.21 23.57
N VAL A 114 11.97 12.13 22.69
CA VAL A 114 11.00 13.19 23.02
C VAL A 114 9.60 12.67 22.69
N ILE A 115 8.68 12.67 23.66
CA ILE A 115 7.27 12.31 23.42
C ILE A 115 6.46 13.60 23.42
N VAL A 116 5.86 13.92 22.28
CA VAL A 116 5.02 15.11 22.07
C VAL A 116 3.54 14.70 22.14
N PRO A 117 2.66 15.42 22.87
CA PRO A 117 1.23 15.15 22.87
C PRO A 117 0.59 15.27 21.48
N THR A 118 -0.54 14.59 21.24
CA THR A 118 -1.27 14.70 19.98
C THR A 118 -2.00 16.04 19.85
N ASN A 119 -1.90 16.69 18.68
CA ASN A 119 -2.71 17.84 18.30
C ASN A 119 -3.54 17.55 17.04
N PHE A 120 -4.73 16.95 17.21
CA PHE A 120 -5.55 16.50 16.09
C PHE A 120 -6.11 17.63 15.23
N ASP A 121 -6.38 18.80 15.80
CA ASP A 121 -6.90 19.93 15.02
C ASP A 121 -5.86 20.42 14.02
N LYS A 122 -4.60 20.48 14.45
CA LYS A 122 -3.47 20.75 13.56
C LYS A 122 -3.35 19.70 12.46
N TYR A 123 -3.42 18.42 12.81
CA TYR A 123 -3.27 17.34 11.83
C TYR A 123 -4.40 17.34 10.80
N ARG A 124 -5.63 17.66 11.22
CA ARG A 124 -6.77 17.83 10.30
C ARG A 124 -6.57 19.02 9.37
N ALA A 125 -6.09 20.16 9.87
CA ALA A 125 -5.82 21.33 9.04
C ALA A 125 -4.83 21.02 7.91
N VAL A 126 -3.69 20.39 8.25
CA VAL A 126 -2.69 19.98 7.24
C VAL A 126 -3.25 18.93 6.28
N SER A 127 -4.07 17.99 6.78
CA SER A 127 -4.74 17.00 5.91
C SER A 127 -5.67 17.67 4.89
N THR A 128 -6.41 18.71 5.29
CA THR A 128 -7.27 19.47 4.39
C THR A 128 -6.45 20.15 3.30
N GLU A 129 -5.36 20.83 3.64
CA GLU A 129 -4.46 21.48 2.66
C GLU A 129 -3.93 20.47 1.62
N ILE A 130 -3.53 19.27 2.06
CA ILE A 130 -3.04 18.21 1.17
C ILE A 130 -4.16 17.68 0.27
N ARG A 131 -5.37 17.53 0.79
CA ARG A 131 -6.53 17.04 0.02
C ARG A 131 -7.00 18.03 -1.04
N GLU A 132 -6.87 19.33 -0.78
CA GLU A 132 -7.13 20.37 -1.79
C GLU A 132 -6.21 20.21 -3.01
N ILE A 133 -4.92 19.94 -2.77
CA ILE A 133 -3.96 19.61 -3.82
C ILE A 133 -4.39 18.34 -4.57
N PHE A 134 -4.76 17.27 -3.84
CA PHE A 134 -5.19 16.02 -4.45
C PHE A 134 -6.41 16.17 -5.36
N ALA A 135 -7.36 17.03 -5.00
CA ALA A 135 -8.55 17.31 -5.80
C ALA A 135 -8.24 17.93 -7.18
N GLU A 136 -7.05 18.53 -7.36
CA GLU A 136 -6.59 19.01 -8.68
C GLU A 136 -6.21 17.89 -9.64
N TYR A 137 -5.94 16.68 -9.13
CA TYR A 137 -5.53 15.51 -9.91
C TYR A 137 -6.66 14.50 -10.07
N ASP A 138 -7.51 14.37 -9.05
CA ASP A 138 -8.67 13.50 -9.06
C ASP A 138 -9.80 14.13 -8.23
N PRO A 139 -10.90 14.60 -8.87
CA PRO A 139 -12.06 15.15 -8.14
C PRO A 139 -12.78 14.09 -7.31
N HIS A 140 -12.52 12.80 -7.52
CA HIS A 140 -13.09 11.67 -6.79
C HIS A 140 -12.08 11.04 -5.82
N VAL A 141 -11.07 11.80 -5.38
CA VAL A 141 -10.07 11.36 -4.38
C VAL A 141 -10.72 10.60 -3.23
N GLN A 142 -10.14 9.45 -2.88
CA GLN A 142 -10.61 8.58 -1.81
C GLN A 142 -9.67 8.66 -0.60
N PRO A 143 -9.96 9.56 0.37
CA PRO A 143 -9.17 9.64 1.59
C PRO A 143 -9.44 8.41 2.49
N MET A 144 -8.38 7.77 2.96
CA MET A 144 -8.44 6.62 3.88
C MET A 144 -8.20 7.03 5.33
N SER A 145 -7.31 8.00 5.54
CA SER A 145 -6.95 8.57 6.85
C SER A 145 -6.62 10.07 6.70
N LEU A 146 -6.04 10.69 7.73
CA LEU A 146 -5.54 12.07 7.61
C LEU A 146 -4.31 12.17 6.69
N ASP A 147 -3.56 11.09 6.54
CA ASP A 147 -2.28 11.04 5.84
C ASP A 147 -2.26 10.13 4.60
N GLU A 148 -3.31 9.37 4.34
CA GLU A 148 -3.39 8.44 3.22
C GLU A 148 -4.60 8.70 2.33
N ALA A 149 -4.40 8.64 1.01
CA ALA A 149 -5.46 8.73 0.01
C ALA A 149 -5.11 7.94 -1.27
N TYR A 150 -6.16 7.46 -1.94
CA TYR A 150 -6.08 6.97 -3.32
C TYR A 150 -6.59 8.02 -4.30
N LEU A 151 -5.93 8.10 -5.45
CA LEU A 151 -6.29 8.94 -6.57
C LEU A 151 -6.26 8.08 -7.83
N ASP A 152 -7.16 8.36 -8.76
CA ASP A 152 -7.15 7.76 -10.09
C ASP A 152 -6.67 8.78 -11.13
N PHE A 153 -5.42 8.63 -11.56
CA PHE A 153 -4.78 9.56 -12.50
C PHE A 153 -5.14 9.27 -13.95
N THR A 154 -5.96 8.26 -14.25
CA THR A 154 -6.23 7.82 -15.62
C THR A 154 -6.70 8.97 -16.50
N ASP A 155 -7.78 9.65 -16.10
CA ASP A 155 -8.39 10.71 -16.90
C ASP A 155 -7.51 11.96 -16.93
N HIS A 156 -6.85 12.28 -15.81
CA HIS A 156 -5.94 13.41 -15.70
C HIS A 156 -4.72 13.29 -16.62
N LEU A 157 -4.14 12.09 -16.71
CA LEU A 157 -3.00 11.83 -17.59
C LEU A 157 -3.42 11.93 -19.06
N GLU A 158 -4.60 11.43 -19.43
CA GLU A 158 -5.13 11.57 -20.80
C GLU A 158 -5.31 13.05 -21.18
N GLN A 159 -5.89 13.87 -20.30
CA GLN A 159 -6.07 15.30 -20.52
C GLN A 159 -4.72 16.02 -20.71
N ARG A 160 -3.71 15.65 -19.90
CA ARG A 160 -2.37 16.24 -19.93
C ARG A 160 -1.56 15.91 -21.19
N ILE A 161 -1.94 14.90 -21.98
CA ILE A 161 -1.31 14.66 -23.29
C ILE A 161 -1.43 15.89 -24.20
N SER A 162 -2.52 16.66 -24.08
CA SER A 162 -2.72 17.88 -24.87
C SER A 162 -1.96 19.11 -24.33
N TRP A 163 -1.39 19.04 -23.12
CA TRP A 163 -0.77 20.19 -22.48
C TRP A 163 0.62 20.49 -23.02
N PRO A 164 1.07 21.76 -22.97
CA PRO A 164 2.47 22.12 -23.20
C PRO A 164 3.41 21.36 -22.26
N GLU A 165 4.61 21.01 -22.76
CA GLU A 165 5.58 20.21 -22.02
C GLU A 165 5.99 20.83 -20.68
N SER A 166 6.06 22.16 -20.60
CA SER A 166 6.32 22.90 -19.35
C SER A 166 5.28 22.67 -18.24
N LEU A 167 4.06 22.26 -18.60
CA LEU A 167 2.96 21.98 -17.67
C LEU A 167 2.78 20.47 -17.39
N ARG A 168 3.44 19.60 -18.17
CA ARG A 168 3.39 18.15 -17.96
C ARG A 168 4.24 17.73 -16.74
N THR A 169 5.30 18.47 -16.46
CA THR A 169 6.22 18.18 -15.34
C THR A 169 5.84 19.00 -14.11
N HIS A 170 4.69 18.69 -13.49
CA HIS A 170 4.40 19.23 -12.16
C HIS A 170 5.04 18.31 -11.11
N CYS A 171 6.20 18.72 -10.58
CA CYS A 171 6.78 18.08 -9.41
C CYS A 171 6.17 18.73 -8.17
N LEU A 172 5.22 18.05 -7.53
CA LEU A 172 4.81 18.42 -6.19
C LEU A 172 6.05 18.30 -5.30
N ARG A 173 6.51 19.43 -4.77
CA ARG A 173 7.50 19.49 -3.69
C ARG A 173 6.85 19.00 -2.39
N THR A 174 6.39 17.75 -2.38
CA THR A 174 6.04 17.07 -1.13
C THR A 174 7.27 16.28 -0.74
N ASP A 175 8.25 16.95 -0.14
CA ASP A 175 9.51 16.35 0.32
C ASP A 175 9.32 15.33 1.47
N THR A 176 8.08 14.85 1.70
CA THR A 176 7.65 14.11 2.88
C THR A 176 6.47 13.15 2.59
N SER A 177 6.45 12.47 1.44
CA SER A 177 5.48 11.40 1.19
C SER A 177 6.08 10.17 0.52
N GLY A 178 5.53 9.00 0.88
CA GLY A 178 5.64 7.80 0.09
C GLY A 178 4.54 7.75 -0.97
N THR A 179 4.90 7.56 -2.24
CA THR A 179 3.92 7.52 -3.35
C THR A 179 4.04 6.23 -4.15
N GLY A 180 2.93 5.52 -4.30
CA GLY A 180 2.86 4.28 -5.06
C GLY A 180 1.99 4.44 -6.28
N ILE A 181 2.47 4.02 -7.45
CA ILE A 181 1.75 4.13 -8.72
C ILE A 181 1.62 2.73 -9.30
N ALA A 182 0.39 2.26 -9.52
CA ALA A 182 0.13 0.88 -9.95
C ALA A 182 -1.23 0.75 -10.67
N PRO A 183 -1.53 -0.39 -11.32
CA PRO A 183 -2.80 -0.57 -12.04
C PRO A 183 -4.03 -0.78 -11.15
N ASN A 184 -3.85 -0.96 -9.84
CA ASN A 184 -4.95 -1.08 -8.88
C ASN A 184 -4.53 -0.59 -7.48
N THR A 185 -5.51 -0.40 -6.60
CA THR A 185 -5.33 0.12 -5.23
C THR A 185 -4.41 -0.75 -4.38
N MET A 186 -4.59 -2.08 -4.38
CA MET A 186 -3.76 -3.01 -3.59
C MET A 186 -2.28 -2.86 -3.93
N LEU A 187 -1.94 -2.88 -5.21
CA LEU A 187 -0.55 -2.72 -5.65
C LEU A 187 -0.03 -1.31 -5.39
N ALA A 188 -0.85 -0.27 -5.58
CA ALA A 188 -0.44 1.11 -5.34
C ALA A 188 -0.06 1.32 -3.86
N LYS A 189 -0.83 0.76 -2.92
CA LYS A 189 -0.50 0.81 -1.49
C LYS A 189 0.82 0.14 -1.16
N VAL A 190 1.05 -1.06 -1.71
CA VAL A 190 2.33 -1.77 -1.50
C VAL A 190 3.50 -0.96 -2.08
N CYS A 191 3.29 -0.33 -3.23
CA CYS A 191 4.30 0.49 -3.89
C CYS A 191 4.65 1.75 -3.07
N SER A 192 3.68 2.40 -2.43
CA SER A 192 3.91 3.64 -1.68
C SER A 192 4.82 3.44 -0.47
N ASP A 193 4.84 2.23 0.11
CA ASP A 193 5.69 1.90 1.25
C ASP A 193 7.11 1.43 0.83
N LYS A 194 7.35 1.10 -0.44
CA LYS A 194 8.58 0.46 -0.90
C LYS A 194 9.82 1.36 -0.79
N ASN A 195 9.67 2.64 -1.15
CA ASN A 195 10.77 3.60 -1.23
C ASN A 195 10.69 4.69 -0.15
N LYS A 196 9.93 4.49 0.92
CA LYS A 196 9.89 5.43 2.04
C LYS A 196 11.24 5.51 2.78
N PRO A 197 11.59 6.67 3.35
CA PRO A 197 10.89 7.97 3.25
C PRO A 197 11.16 8.74 1.96
N ASN A 198 10.26 9.69 1.66
CA ASN A 198 10.33 10.69 0.59
C ASN A 198 10.68 10.07 -0.77
N GLY A 199 9.91 9.05 -1.15
CA GLY A 199 10.20 8.26 -2.32
C GLY A 199 8.95 7.74 -2.98
N GLN A 200 9.06 7.52 -4.28
CA GLN A 200 7.98 6.96 -5.08
C GLN A 200 8.39 5.66 -5.75
N TYR A 201 7.42 4.80 -6.02
CA TYR A 201 7.62 3.60 -6.83
C TYR A 201 6.47 3.41 -7.80
N ARG A 202 6.81 3.25 -9.09
CA ARG A 202 5.85 2.95 -10.15
C ARG A 202 6.01 1.50 -10.60
N LEU A 203 4.95 0.72 -10.44
CA LEU A 203 4.82 -0.59 -11.03
C LEU A 203 4.26 -0.46 -12.46
N PRO A 204 4.99 -0.89 -13.50
CA PRO A 204 4.48 -0.85 -14.87
C PRO A 204 3.16 -1.63 -15.01
N SER A 205 2.20 -1.05 -15.75
CA SER A 205 0.87 -1.63 -15.97
C SER A 205 0.86 -2.72 -17.05
N ASN A 206 1.78 -3.68 -16.97
CA ASN A 206 1.77 -4.88 -17.79
C ASN A 206 1.79 -6.14 -16.91
N ARG A 207 1.26 -7.25 -17.44
CA ARG A 207 1.06 -8.47 -16.66
C ARG A 207 2.36 -9.05 -16.12
N GLU A 208 3.41 -9.08 -16.94
CA GLU A 208 4.72 -9.63 -16.57
C GLU A 208 5.30 -8.90 -15.35
N ALA A 209 5.38 -7.57 -15.40
CA ALA A 209 5.87 -6.76 -14.29
C ALA A 209 5.05 -6.94 -13.01
N VAL A 210 3.71 -7.05 -13.12
CA VAL A 210 2.85 -7.31 -11.96
C VAL A 210 3.13 -8.69 -11.36
N MET A 211 3.29 -9.72 -12.19
CA MET A 211 3.56 -11.08 -11.71
C MET A 211 4.94 -11.15 -11.04
N ASP A 212 5.97 -10.56 -11.65
CA ASP A 212 7.33 -10.50 -11.09
C ASP A 212 7.37 -9.78 -9.75
N PHE A 213 6.59 -8.68 -9.63
CA PHE A 213 6.48 -7.93 -8.39
C PHE A 213 5.80 -8.74 -7.27
N ILE A 214 4.71 -9.45 -7.58
CA ILE A 214 3.94 -10.23 -6.60
C ILE A 214 4.66 -11.52 -6.20
N GLN A 215 5.44 -12.14 -7.09
CA GLN A 215 6.05 -13.46 -6.89
C GLN A 215 6.82 -13.57 -5.56
N ASN A 216 7.53 -12.51 -5.19
CA ASN A 216 8.35 -12.47 -3.97
C ASN A 216 7.80 -11.50 -2.92
N LEU A 217 6.56 -11.02 -3.06
CA LEU A 217 5.96 -10.08 -2.13
C LEU A 217 5.50 -10.83 -0.86
N PRO A 218 6.03 -10.50 0.33
CA PRO A 218 5.55 -11.11 1.56
C PRO A 218 4.09 -10.77 1.81
N VAL A 219 3.27 -11.77 2.16
CA VAL A 219 1.82 -11.62 2.36
C VAL A 219 1.48 -10.50 3.36
N HIS A 220 2.26 -10.34 4.43
CA HIS A 220 2.04 -9.30 5.44
C HIS A 220 2.21 -7.86 4.93
N LYS A 221 2.73 -7.66 3.71
CA LYS A 221 2.80 -6.35 3.06
C LYS A 221 1.54 -5.98 2.29
N VAL A 222 0.65 -6.94 2.05
CA VAL A 222 -0.66 -6.69 1.43
C VAL A 222 -1.62 -6.21 2.53
N ARG A 223 -2.29 -5.08 2.30
CA ARG A 223 -3.27 -4.48 3.21
C ARG A 223 -4.62 -4.34 2.53
#